data_AF-A0A376ZGH5-F1
#
_entry.id   AF-A0A376ZGH5-F1
#
_cell.length_a   1.000
_cell.length_b   1.000
_cell.length_c   1.000
_cell.angle_alpha   90.00
_cell.angle_beta   90.00
_cell.angle_gamma   90.00
#
_symmetry.space_group_name_H-M   'P 1'
#
loop_
_entity.id
_entity.type
_entity.pdbx_description
1 polymer ?
#
loop_
_entity_poly.entity_id
_entity_poly.type
_entity_poly.pdbx_seq_one_letter_code
_entity_poly.pdbx_strand_id
1 'polypeptide(L)'
;MGLLIRILGSIFQKALNISKIESFVAVTTIFLGQNEIPAIVKPFIDRMNRNELFTAICSGMASIAGSMMIGYAGMGVPIDYLLAASLMAIPGGILFARILSPATEPSQVTFENLSFSETPPKSIIEAAANGAMTGLKIAAGVATVVMAFVAIIALINGIIGGVGGWFGFANVSLESIFGYVLAPLAWIMGVDWSDANLAGSLIGQKLAINEFVAYLNFSPYLQTSGTLDVKTIAIISFALCGFANFGSIGVVVGAFSAISPKRAPEIAQLGLRALAAATLSNLMSATIAGFFIGLA
;
A
#
# COMPACT_ATOMS: atom_id res chain seq x y z
N MET A 1 -8.18 -19.49 3.08
CA MET A 1 -7.13 -18.53 3.51
C MET A 1 -5.96 -19.21 4.22
N GLY A 2 -6.15 -19.90 5.35
CA GLY A 2 -5.03 -20.45 6.16
C GLY A 2 -4.08 -21.40 5.43
N LEU A 3 -4.56 -22.27 4.55
CA LEU A 3 -3.70 -23.19 3.77
C LEU A 3 -2.75 -22.43 2.83
N LEU A 4 -3.27 -21.45 2.09
CA LEU A 4 -2.47 -20.64 1.16
C LEU A 4 -1.38 -19.86 1.91
N ILE A 5 -1.74 -19.27 3.06
CA ILE A 5 -0.78 -18.54 3.90
C ILE A 5 0.34 -19.46 4.37
N ARG A 6 0.04 -20.70 4.77
CA ARG A 6 1.05 -21.68 5.19
C ARG A 6 1.98 -22.10 4.04
N ILE A 7 1.43 -22.32 2.84
CA ILE A 7 2.23 -22.73 1.67
C ILE A 7 3.14 -21.58 1.24
N LEU A 8 2.57 -20.42 0.93
CA LEU A 8 3.34 -19.25 0.48
C LEU A 8 4.31 -18.79 1.56
N GLY A 9 3.88 -18.79 2.83
CA GLY A 9 4.75 -18.46 3.96
C GLY A 9 5.94 -19.40 4.05
N SER A 10 5.74 -20.71 3.88
CA SER A 10 6.87 -21.66 3.90
C SER A 10 7.83 -21.45 2.73
N ILE A 11 7.32 -21.09 1.55
CA ILE A 11 8.12 -20.80 0.36
C ILE A 11 8.98 -19.55 0.59
N PHE A 12 8.35 -18.41 0.93
CA PHE A 12 9.07 -17.14 1.13
C PHE A 12 10.00 -17.18 2.34
N GLN A 13 9.61 -17.85 3.42
CA GLN A 13 10.48 -18.03 4.59
C GLN A 13 11.80 -18.71 4.20
N LYS A 14 11.72 -19.82 3.44
CA LYS A 14 12.89 -20.57 3.00
C LYS A 14 13.69 -19.82 1.94
N ALA A 15 13.02 -19.23 0.95
CA ALA A 15 13.67 -18.55 -0.16
C ALA A 15 14.41 -17.28 0.27
N LEU A 16 13.84 -16.52 1.22
CA LEU A 16 14.41 -15.25 1.68
C LEU A 16 15.22 -15.36 2.98
N ASN A 17 15.28 -16.56 3.59
CA ASN A 17 15.92 -16.82 4.87
C ASN A 17 15.49 -15.81 5.97
N ILE A 18 14.17 -15.68 6.15
CA ILE A 18 13.55 -14.74 7.11
C ILE A 18 12.82 -15.49 8.22
N SER A 19 12.40 -14.77 9.27
CA SER A 19 11.65 -15.39 10.35
C SER A 19 10.25 -15.81 9.89
N LYS A 20 9.68 -16.80 10.59
CA LYS A 20 8.31 -17.27 10.32
C LYS A 20 7.29 -16.14 10.44
N ILE A 21 7.49 -15.20 11.37
CA ILE A 21 6.54 -14.10 11.61
C ILE A 21 6.59 -13.08 10.49
N GLU A 22 7.78 -12.75 9.99
CA GLU A 22 7.94 -11.84 8.86
C GLU A 22 7.27 -12.40 7.61
N SER A 23 7.54 -13.68 7.30
CA SER A 23 6.93 -14.32 6.14
C SER A 23 5.42 -14.47 6.28
N PHE A 24 4.94 -14.84 7.47
CA PHE A 24 3.52 -14.96 7.76
C PHE A 24 2.79 -13.62 7.60
N VAL A 25 3.34 -12.53 8.15
CA VAL A 25 2.75 -11.20 7.99
C VAL A 25 2.74 -10.80 6.53
N ALA A 26 3.87 -10.87 5.84
CA ALA A 26 3.99 -10.45 4.45
C ALA A 26 3.05 -11.21 3.51
N VAL A 27 2.86 -12.52 3.71
CA VAL A 27 1.92 -13.29 2.88
C VAL A 27 0.46 -12.96 3.21
N THR A 28 0.18 -12.65 4.47
CA THR A 28 -1.19 -12.33 4.89
C THR A 28 -1.67 -10.99 4.29
N THR A 29 -0.75 -10.09 3.93
CA THR A 29 -1.09 -8.81 3.29
C THR A 29 -1.63 -8.93 1.86
N ILE A 30 -1.65 -10.13 1.26
CA ILE A 30 -2.41 -10.38 0.02
C ILE A 30 -3.91 -10.19 0.27
N PHE A 31 -4.37 -10.55 1.47
CA PHE A 31 -5.79 -10.57 1.82
C PHE A 31 -6.17 -9.40 2.72
N LEU A 32 -5.32 -9.15 3.71
CA LEU A 32 -5.63 -8.26 4.82
C LEU A 32 -4.84 -6.96 4.71
N GLY A 33 -5.49 -5.85 5.06
CA GLY A 33 -4.88 -4.53 4.98
C GLY A 33 -3.98 -4.19 6.16
N GLN A 34 -3.24 -3.09 6.04
CA GLN A 34 -2.34 -2.61 7.09
C GLN A 34 -3.03 -2.41 8.47
N ASN A 35 -4.35 -2.15 8.46
CA ASN A 35 -5.15 -1.91 9.67
C ASN A 35 -5.48 -3.22 10.42
N GLU A 36 -5.41 -4.36 9.72
CA GLU A 36 -5.80 -5.67 10.24
C GLU A 36 -4.58 -6.46 10.74
N ILE A 37 -3.37 -6.09 10.28
CA ILE A 37 -2.10 -6.70 10.70
C ILE A 37 -1.97 -6.78 12.23
N PRO A 38 -2.23 -5.72 13.01
CA PRO A 38 -2.08 -5.75 14.46
C PRO A 38 -2.89 -6.86 15.13
N ALA A 39 -4.12 -7.11 14.66
CA ALA A 39 -4.98 -8.13 15.23
C ALA A 39 -4.39 -9.54 15.00
N ILE A 40 -3.78 -9.76 13.85
CA ILE A 40 -3.20 -11.04 13.45
C ILE A 40 -1.89 -11.31 14.19
N VAL A 41 -1.08 -10.27 14.43
CA VAL A 41 0.19 -10.39 15.15
C VAL A 41 0.06 -10.20 16.65
N LYS A 42 -1.14 -9.91 17.17
CA LYS A 42 -1.42 -9.69 18.61
C LYS A 42 -0.73 -10.70 19.54
N PRO A 43 -0.71 -12.03 19.27
CA PRO A 43 -0.06 -12.98 20.16
C PRO A 43 1.48 -12.86 20.22
N PHE A 44 2.07 -12.25 19.19
CA PHE A 44 3.52 -12.22 18.98
C PHE A 44 4.11 -10.82 19.13
N ILE A 45 3.28 -9.78 19.00
CA ILE A 45 3.69 -8.38 18.85
C ILE A 45 4.72 -7.96 19.91
N ASP A 46 4.55 -8.39 21.16
CA ASP A 46 5.42 -8.02 22.27
C ASP A 46 6.75 -8.77 22.30
N ARG A 47 6.85 -9.89 21.58
CA ARG A 47 8.07 -10.70 21.42
C ARG A 47 8.78 -10.43 20.10
N MET A 48 8.13 -9.75 19.17
CA MET A 48 8.74 -9.35 17.91
C MET A 48 9.89 -8.39 18.19
N ASN A 49 11.05 -8.67 17.60
CA ASN A 49 12.15 -7.72 17.61
C ASN A 49 11.82 -6.51 16.69
N ARG A 50 12.65 -5.48 16.78
CA ARG A 50 12.45 -4.23 16.03
C ARG A 50 12.38 -4.44 14.51
N ASN A 51 13.18 -5.35 13.96
CA ASN A 51 13.23 -5.62 12.52
C ASN A 51 12.01 -6.40 12.03
N GLU A 52 11.51 -7.34 12.84
CA GLU A 52 10.27 -8.06 12.54
C GLU A 52 9.09 -7.10 12.56
N LEU A 53 9.03 -6.19 13.54
CA LEU A 53 8.02 -5.15 13.60
C LEU A 53 8.11 -4.21 12.39
N PHE A 54 9.31 -3.73 12.07
CA PHE A 54 9.52 -2.86 10.92
C PHE A 54 9.08 -3.54 9.61
N THR A 55 9.45 -4.80 9.42
CA THR A 55 9.05 -5.61 8.25
C THR A 55 7.54 -5.79 8.18
N ALA A 56 6.86 -6.02 9.31
CA ALA A 56 5.41 -6.12 9.36
C ALA A 56 4.73 -4.83 8.93
N ILE A 57 5.21 -3.67 9.40
CA ILE A 57 4.69 -2.36 9.00
C ILE A 57 4.94 -2.10 7.51
N CYS A 58 6.17 -2.31 7.05
CA CYS A 58 6.54 -2.11 5.64
C CYS A 58 5.70 -2.99 4.70
N SER A 59 5.52 -4.26 5.05
CA SER A 59 4.73 -5.20 4.23
C SER A 59 3.26 -4.77 4.15
N GLY A 60 2.70 -4.29 5.27
CA GLY A 60 1.34 -3.76 5.30
C GLY A 60 1.16 -2.54 4.41
N MET A 61 2.08 -1.57 4.50
CA MET A 61 2.04 -0.36 3.69
C MET A 61 2.36 -0.63 2.22
N ALA A 62 3.16 -1.65 1.91
CA ALA A 62 3.53 -2.00 0.54
C ALA A 62 2.39 -2.69 -0.23
N SER A 63 1.44 -3.31 0.46
CA SER A 63 0.32 -4.03 -0.15
C SER A 63 -0.98 -3.23 -0.12
N ILE A 64 -2.02 -3.78 -0.74
CA ILE A 64 -3.42 -3.37 -0.58
C ILE A 64 -4.22 -4.52 0.03
N ALA A 65 -5.37 -4.20 0.63
CA ALA A 65 -6.31 -5.21 1.10
C ALA A 65 -7.10 -5.79 -0.08
N GLY A 66 -7.49 -7.06 0.02
CA GLY A 66 -8.34 -7.70 -0.99
C GLY A 66 -9.70 -7.00 -1.15
N SER A 67 -10.21 -6.37 -0.09
CA SER A 67 -11.43 -5.55 -0.14
C SER A 67 -11.28 -4.30 -1.03
N MET A 68 -10.12 -3.64 -0.98
CA MET A 68 -9.82 -2.44 -1.77
C MET A 68 -9.50 -2.79 -3.22
N MET A 69 -8.88 -3.95 -3.46
CA MET A 69 -8.57 -4.44 -4.81
C MET A 69 -9.79 -4.49 -5.72
N ILE A 70 -10.93 -5.00 -5.22
CA ILE A 70 -12.18 -5.03 -5.98
C ILE A 70 -12.69 -3.61 -6.27
N GLY A 71 -12.52 -2.68 -5.33
CA GLY A 71 -12.83 -1.27 -5.55
C GLY A 71 -12.03 -0.66 -6.70
N TYR A 72 -10.72 -0.91 -6.74
CA TYR A 72 -9.83 -0.42 -7.81
C TYR A 72 -10.12 -1.09 -9.15
N ALA A 73 -10.41 -2.39 -9.16
CA ALA A 73 -10.86 -3.08 -10.37
C ALA A 73 -12.18 -2.48 -10.90
N GLY A 74 -13.10 -2.11 -10.00
CA GLY A 74 -14.33 -1.40 -10.35
C GLY A 74 -14.10 -0.01 -10.96
N MET A 75 -12.93 0.60 -10.75
CA MET A 75 -12.51 1.85 -11.40
C MET A 75 -11.85 1.61 -12.77
N GLY A 76 -11.79 0.36 -13.24
CA GLY A 76 -11.22 -0.01 -14.54
C GLY A 76 -9.75 -0.42 -14.50
N VAL A 77 -9.12 -0.47 -13.31
CA VAL A 77 -7.74 -0.95 -13.17
C VAL A 77 -7.70 -2.45 -13.48
N PRO A 78 -6.81 -2.93 -14.37
CA PRO A 78 -6.73 -4.35 -14.69
C PRO A 78 -6.48 -5.19 -13.43
N ILE A 79 -7.40 -6.12 -13.14
CA ILE A 79 -7.33 -6.94 -11.92
C ILE A 79 -6.07 -7.82 -11.89
N ASP A 80 -5.58 -8.24 -13.05
CA ASP A 80 -4.35 -9.02 -13.19
C ASP A 80 -3.13 -8.23 -12.70
N TYR A 81 -3.09 -6.92 -12.94
CA TYR A 81 -2.03 -6.04 -12.44
C TYR A 81 -2.11 -5.87 -10.92
N LEU A 82 -3.32 -5.70 -10.38
CA LEU A 82 -3.52 -5.59 -8.93
C LEU A 82 -3.10 -6.89 -8.21
N LEU A 83 -3.51 -8.04 -8.73
CA LEU A 83 -3.16 -9.36 -8.18
C LEU A 83 -1.65 -9.61 -8.23
N ALA A 84 -1.01 -9.33 -9.38
CA ALA A 84 0.44 -9.46 -9.53
C ALA A 84 1.18 -8.51 -8.58
N ALA A 85 0.78 -7.24 -8.49
CA ALA A 85 1.36 -6.27 -7.58
C ALA A 85 1.24 -6.70 -6.11
N SER A 86 0.09 -7.22 -5.68
CA SER A 86 -0.09 -7.75 -4.31
C SER A 86 0.84 -8.92 -4.00
N LEU A 87 1.12 -9.81 -4.96
CA LEU A 87 2.09 -10.89 -4.78
C LEU A 87 3.54 -10.36 -4.75
N MET A 88 3.87 -9.38 -5.59
CA MET A 88 5.20 -8.76 -5.63
C MET A 88 5.50 -7.90 -4.40
N ALA A 89 4.46 -7.36 -3.75
CA ALA A 89 4.58 -6.61 -2.50
C ALA A 89 5.15 -7.47 -1.34
N ILE A 90 5.01 -8.81 -1.40
CA ILE A 90 5.53 -9.73 -0.39
C ILE A 90 7.07 -9.64 -0.34
N PRO A 91 7.83 -10.05 -1.37
CA PRO A 91 9.28 -9.90 -1.36
C PRO A 91 9.71 -8.44 -1.41
N GLY A 92 8.96 -7.54 -2.07
CA GLY A 92 9.32 -6.13 -2.18
C GLY A 92 9.29 -5.39 -0.84
N GLY A 93 8.24 -5.61 -0.04
CA GLY A 93 8.11 -5.03 1.30
C GLY A 93 9.22 -5.50 2.23
N ILE A 94 9.55 -6.80 2.16
CA ILE A 94 10.66 -7.39 2.92
C ILE A 94 12.01 -6.84 2.45
N LEU A 95 12.23 -6.74 1.14
CA LEU A 95 13.48 -6.26 0.56
C LEU A 95 13.84 -4.88 1.08
N PHE A 96 12.94 -3.90 0.94
CA PHE A 96 13.22 -2.54 1.39
C PHE A 96 13.15 -2.41 2.91
N ALA A 97 12.38 -3.25 3.61
CA ALA A 97 12.45 -3.33 5.07
C ALA A 97 13.85 -3.74 5.53
N ARG A 98 14.48 -4.73 4.88
CA ARG A 98 15.83 -5.21 5.20
C ARG A 98 16.92 -4.23 4.84
N ILE A 99 16.79 -3.54 3.70
CA ILE A 99 17.74 -2.49 3.30
C ILE A 99 17.72 -1.34 4.31
N LEU A 100 16.53 -0.90 4.73
CA LEU A 100 16.40 0.22 5.63
C LEU A 100 16.58 -0.16 7.11
N SER A 101 16.26 -1.39 7.52
CA SER A 101 16.44 -1.90 8.89
C SER A 101 16.98 -3.34 8.85
N PRO A 102 18.31 -3.51 8.77
CA PRO A 102 18.94 -4.83 8.66
C PRO A 102 18.63 -5.74 9.85
N ALA A 103 18.41 -7.03 9.58
CA ALA A 103 18.15 -8.05 10.58
C ALA A 103 19.41 -8.36 11.40
N THR A 104 19.51 -7.83 12.62
CA THR A 104 20.68 -8.05 13.50
C THR A 104 20.41 -9.03 14.64
N GLU A 105 19.14 -9.27 14.97
CA GLU A 105 18.73 -10.06 16.13
C GLU A 105 17.94 -11.29 15.68
N PRO A 106 18.14 -12.46 16.32
CA PRO A 106 17.34 -13.64 16.05
C PRO A 106 15.88 -13.41 16.48
N SER A 107 14.96 -14.10 15.81
CA SER A 107 13.55 -14.10 16.19
C SER A 107 13.36 -14.76 17.56
N GLN A 108 12.58 -14.10 18.42
CA GLN A 108 12.13 -14.67 19.70
C GLN A 108 10.71 -15.25 19.59
N VAL A 109 10.13 -15.24 18.39
CA VAL A 109 8.75 -15.66 18.14
C VAL A 109 8.71 -17.15 17.81
N THR A 110 8.14 -17.94 18.72
CA THR A 110 7.80 -19.35 18.48
C THR A 110 6.36 -19.47 17.97
N PHE A 111 6.19 -20.16 16.84
CA PHE A 111 4.89 -20.50 16.28
C PHE A 111 4.41 -21.83 16.87
N GLU A 112 3.97 -21.84 18.12
CA GLU A 112 3.27 -22.98 18.71
C GLU A 112 1.77 -22.67 18.78
N ASN A 113 0.94 -23.54 18.19
CA ASN A 113 -0.53 -23.49 18.25
C ASN A 113 -1.16 -22.11 17.94
N LEU A 114 -0.95 -21.61 16.72
CA LEU A 114 -1.70 -20.49 16.14
C LEU A 114 -3.22 -20.78 16.17
N SER A 115 -3.94 -20.19 17.12
CA SER A 115 -5.38 -20.00 17.03
C SER A 115 -5.65 -18.66 16.36
N PHE A 116 -6.34 -18.68 15.21
CA PHE A 116 -6.61 -17.49 14.39
C PHE A 116 -7.80 -16.65 14.89
N SER A 117 -8.38 -16.98 16.04
CA SER A 117 -9.39 -16.16 16.70
C SER A 117 -9.57 -16.64 18.14
N GLU A 118 -9.59 -15.73 19.11
CA GLU A 118 -10.04 -16.06 20.48
C GLU A 118 -11.55 -16.46 20.48
N THR A 119 -12.30 -16.06 19.44
CA THR A 119 -13.73 -16.36 19.24
C THR A 119 -14.05 -16.59 17.75
N PRO A 120 -13.80 -17.79 17.19
CA PRO A 120 -14.14 -18.07 15.80
C PRO A 120 -15.66 -17.95 15.59
N PRO A 121 -16.12 -17.42 14.43
CA PRO A 121 -17.55 -17.40 14.12
C PRO A 121 -18.11 -18.82 14.16
N LYS A 122 -19.26 -19.00 14.81
CA LYS A 122 -19.88 -20.31 15.05
C LYS A 122 -20.58 -20.86 13.81
N SER A 123 -20.79 -20.03 12.79
CA SER A 123 -21.43 -20.42 11.53
C SER A 123 -20.92 -19.60 10.35
N ILE A 124 -21.15 -20.11 9.13
CA ILE A 124 -20.88 -19.38 7.88
C ILE A 124 -21.70 -18.09 7.82
N ILE A 125 -22.94 -18.12 8.33
CA ILE A 125 -23.84 -16.95 8.36
C ILE A 125 -23.26 -15.88 9.28
N GLU A 126 -22.80 -16.26 10.48
CA GLU A 126 -22.14 -15.33 11.42
C GLU A 126 -20.86 -14.74 10.81
N ALA A 127 -20.04 -15.56 10.15
CA ALA A 127 -18.84 -15.09 9.46
C ALA A 127 -19.18 -14.08 8.36
N ALA A 128 -20.19 -14.37 7.53
CA ALA A 128 -20.66 -13.49 6.47
C ALA A 128 -21.22 -12.17 7.01
N ALA A 129 -22.06 -12.22 8.06
CA ALA A 129 -22.64 -11.03 8.68
C ALA A 129 -21.57 -10.13 9.33
N ASN A 130 -20.63 -10.73 10.07
CA ASN A 130 -19.52 -9.99 10.67
C ASN A 130 -18.62 -9.37 9.59
N GLY A 131 -18.34 -10.12 8.52
CA GLY A 131 -17.59 -9.63 7.35
C GLY A 131 -18.29 -8.45 6.68
N ALA A 132 -19.61 -8.54 6.44
CA ALA A 132 -20.40 -7.47 5.84
C ALA A 132 -20.41 -6.19 6.69
N MET A 133 -20.62 -6.31 8.02
CA MET A 133 -20.60 -5.17 8.93
C MET A 133 -19.21 -4.51 9.01
N THR A 134 -18.15 -5.31 8.95
CA THR A 134 -16.77 -4.82 8.89
C THR A 134 -16.52 -4.08 7.57
N GLY A 135 -16.94 -4.68 6.45
CA GLY A 135 -16.86 -4.09 5.13
C GLY A 135 -17.60 -2.74 5.03
N LEU A 136 -18.81 -2.64 5.59
CA LEU A 136 -19.56 -1.38 5.63
C LEU A 136 -18.80 -0.27 6.37
N LYS A 137 -18.21 -0.58 7.52
CA LYS A 137 -17.39 0.39 8.29
C LYS A 137 -16.17 0.85 7.48
N ILE A 138 -15.50 -0.08 6.79
CA ILE A 138 -14.37 0.24 5.92
C ILE A 138 -14.84 1.16 4.77
N ALA A 139 -15.91 0.81 4.08
CA ALA A 139 -16.45 1.59 2.96
C ALA A 139 -16.86 3.00 3.39
N ALA A 140 -17.56 3.14 4.52
CA ALA A 140 -17.93 4.44 5.07
C ALA A 140 -16.69 5.27 5.43
N GLY A 141 -15.69 4.67 6.08
CA GLY A 141 -14.43 5.34 6.40
C GLY A 141 -13.70 5.84 5.15
N VAL A 142 -13.57 4.99 4.12
CA VAL A 142 -12.96 5.37 2.84
C VAL A 142 -13.72 6.53 2.18
N ALA A 143 -15.06 6.45 2.11
CA ALA A 143 -15.88 7.51 1.52
C ALA A 143 -15.70 8.85 2.24
N THR A 144 -15.69 8.84 3.59
CA THR A 144 -15.46 10.05 4.40
C THR A 144 -14.06 10.62 4.14
N VAL A 145 -13.03 9.79 4.15
CA VAL A 145 -11.64 10.21 3.91
C VAL A 145 -11.48 10.81 2.51
N VAL A 146 -12.00 10.15 1.48
CA VAL A 146 -11.95 10.65 0.09
C VAL A 146 -12.66 12.00 -0.04
N MET A 147 -13.86 12.14 0.51
CA MET A 147 -14.61 13.40 0.47
C MET A 147 -13.83 14.54 1.15
N ALA A 148 -13.25 14.29 2.32
CA ALA A 148 -12.45 15.29 3.03
C ALA A 148 -11.19 15.69 2.25
N PHE A 149 -10.46 14.73 1.70
CA PHE A 149 -9.24 15.03 0.95
C PHE A 149 -9.49 15.69 -0.38
N VAL A 150 -10.53 15.31 -1.14
CA VAL A 150 -10.91 16.03 -2.37
C VAL A 150 -11.21 17.50 -2.06
N ALA A 151 -11.92 17.78 -0.96
CA ALA A 151 -12.17 19.15 -0.52
C ALA A 151 -10.89 19.91 -0.11
N ILE A 152 -9.97 19.25 0.61
CA ILE A 152 -8.68 19.84 1.00
C ILE A 152 -7.80 20.12 -0.23
N ILE A 153 -7.72 19.20 -1.19
CA ILE A 153 -7.01 19.41 -2.45
C ILE A 153 -7.60 20.59 -3.20
N ALA A 154 -8.92 20.67 -3.32
CA ALA A 154 -9.60 21.78 -3.99
C ALA A 154 -9.27 23.12 -3.32
N LEU A 155 -9.25 23.17 -1.99
CA LEU A 155 -8.83 24.35 -1.23
C LEU A 155 -7.36 24.71 -1.49
N ILE A 156 -6.46 23.72 -1.42
CA ILE A 156 -5.02 23.92 -1.69
C ILE A 156 -4.82 24.42 -3.13
N ASN A 157 -5.50 23.83 -4.10
CA ASN A 157 -5.45 24.26 -5.51
C ASN A 157 -5.97 25.69 -5.68
N GLY A 158 -7.02 26.09 -4.96
CA GLY A 158 -7.48 27.48 -4.93
C GLY A 158 -6.43 28.46 -4.39
N ILE A 159 -5.71 28.07 -3.33
CA ILE A 159 -4.61 28.86 -2.75
C ILE A 159 -3.42 28.93 -3.72
N ILE A 160 -2.98 27.78 -4.25
CA ILE A 160 -1.85 27.69 -5.18
C ILE A 160 -2.14 28.50 -6.45
N GLY A 161 -3.32 28.35 -7.05
CA GLY A 161 -3.72 29.12 -8.22
C GLY A 161 -3.82 30.61 -7.94
N GLY A 162 -4.34 30.98 -6.75
CA GLY A 162 -4.41 32.39 -6.32
C GLY A 162 -3.04 33.04 -6.17
N VAL A 163 -2.12 32.39 -5.45
CA VAL A 163 -0.74 32.87 -5.27
C VAL A 163 0.06 32.81 -6.57
N GLY A 164 -0.05 31.70 -7.30
CA GLY A 164 0.57 31.49 -8.60
C GLY A 164 0.14 32.55 -9.61
N GLY A 165 -1.13 32.96 -9.57
CA GLY A 165 -1.67 34.06 -10.38
C GLY A 165 -0.91 35.38 -10.23
N TRP A 166 -0.38 35.69 -9.04
CA TRP A 166 0.45 36.90 -8.84
C TRP A 166 1.76 36.87 -9.63
N PHE A 167 2.23 35.68 -10.01
CA PHE A 167 3.47 35.46 -10.75
C PHE A 167 3.21 34.96 -12.19
N GLY A 168 1.97 34.99 -12.68
CA GLY A 168 1.61 34.53 -14.03
C GLY A 168 1.31 33.02 -14.15
N PHE A 169 1.21 32.31 -13.03
CA PHE A 169 1.00 30.86 -12.93
C PHE A 169 -0.39 30.51 -12.36
N ALA A 170 -1.47 31.13 -12.85
CA ALA A 170 -2.81 30.99 -12.28
C ALA A 170 -3.40 29.56 -12.40
N ASN A 171 -2.91 28.75 -13.34
CA ASN A 171 -3.39 27.39 -13.60
C ASN A 171 -2.59 26.29 -12.88
N VAL A 172 -1.66 26.65 -12.00
CA VAL A 172 -0.89 25.67 -11.25
C VAL A 172 -1.76 25.04 -10.17
N SER A 173 -1.73 23.71 -10.12
CA SER A 173 -2.39 22.90 -9.10
C SER A 173 -1.37 22.01 -8.37
N LEU A 174 -1.76 21.46 -7.22
CA LEU A 174 -0.96 20.51 -6.47
C LEU A 174 -0.58 19.29 -7.32
N GLU A 175 -1.50 18.80 -8.13
CA GLU A 175 -1.29 17.71 -9.09
C GLU A 175 -0.23 18.06 -10.12
N SER A 176 -0.24 19.28 -10.67
CA SER A 176 0.76 19.73 -11.63
C SER A 176 2.15 19.85 -11.00
N ILE A 177 2.24 20.26 -9.73
CA ILE A 177 3.50 20.31 -8.97
C ILE A 177 4.04 18.90 -8.78
N PHE A 178 3.21 17.96 -8.33
CA PHE A 178 3.62 16.55 -8.22
C PHE A 178 4.04 15.97 -9.56
N GLY A 179 3.28 16.27 -10.62
CA GLY A 179 3.60 15.84 -11.99
C GLY A 179 4.98 16.30 -12.43
N TYR A 180 5.31 17.57 -12.20
CA TYR A 180 6.62 18.11 -12.56
C TYR A 180 7.75 17.52 -11.70
N VAL A 181 7.56 17.45 -10.38
CA VAL A 181 8.59 16.99 -9.43
C VAL A 181 8.88 15.49 -9.57
N LEU A 182 7.86 14.68 -9.83
CA LEU A 182 7.97 13.22 -9.89
C LEU A 182 8.03 12.66 -11.32
N ALA A 183 7.91 13.49 -12.36
CA ALA A 183 8.11 13.07 -13.74
C ALA A 183 9.46 12.36 -13.98
N PRO A 184 10.61 12.86 -13.45
CA PRO A 184 11.89 12.15 -13.61
C PRO A 184 11.85 10.74 -13.01
N LEU A 185 11.17 10.56 -11.89
CA LEU A 185 10.99 9.25 -11.25
C LEU A 185 10.13 8.32 -12.12
N ALA A 186 9.00 8.80 -12.63
CA ALA A 186 8.15 8.03 -13.52
C ALA A 186 8.88 7.62 -14.81
N TRP A 187 9.69 8.52 -15.36
CA TRP A 187 10.51 8.24 -16.54
C TRP A 187 11.56 7.16 -16.27
N ILE A 188 12.26 7.20 -15.13
CA ILE A 188 13.23 6.16 -14.72
C ILE A 188 12.55 4.78 -14.60
N MET A 189 11.26 4.74 -14.23
CA MET A 189 10.49 3.49 -14.14
C MET A 189 10.05 2.94 -15.51
N GLY A 190 10.29 3.67 -16.60
CA GLY A 190 10.00 3.24 -17.98
C GLY A 190 8.78 3.89 -18.65
N VAL A 191 8.17 4.89 -18.00
CA VAL A 191 7.08 5.68 -18.60
C VAL A 191 7.66 6.63 -19.66
N ASP A 192 7.00 6.76 -20.80
CA ASP A 192 7.41 7.72 -21.83
C ASP A 192 7.31 9.15 -21.32
N TRP A 193 8.24 10.02 -21.75
CA TRP A 193 8.34 11.37 -21.21
C TRP A 193 7.07 12.21 -21.40
N SER A 194 6.30 11.94 -22.47
CA SER A 194 5.00 12.57 -22.71
C SER A 194 3.98 12.31 -21.60
N ASP A 195 4.05 11.13 -20.98
CA ASP A 195 3.10 10.68 -19.96
C ASP A 195 3.70 10.77 -18.55
N ALA A 196 5.01 11.05 -18.44
CA ALA A 196 5.73 11.09 -17.17
C ALA A 196 5.15 12.13 -16.20
N ASN A 197 4.62 13.26 -16.70
CA ASN A 197 3.97 14.25 -15.85
C ASN A 197 2.67 13.71 -15.24
N LEU A 198 1.85 13.01 -16.02
CA LEU A 198 0.64 12.35 -15.51
C LEU A 198 0.99 11.28 -14.48
N ALA A 199 1.93 10.39 -14.81
CA ALA A 199 2.37 9.33 -13.91
C ALA A 199 2.96 9.90 -12.60
N GLY A 200 3.80 10.94 -12.69
CA GLY A 200 4.36 11.65 -11.55
C GLY A 200 3.27 12.28 -10.67
N SER A 201 2.24 12.86 -11.28
CA SER A 201 1.10 13.45 -10.58
C SER A 201 0.34 12.39 -9.77
N LEU A 202 0.03 11.25 -10.39
CA LEU A 202 -0.69 10.16 -9.74
C LEU A 202 0.13 9.54 -8.59
N ILE A 203 1.45 9.33 -8.77
CA ILE A 203 2.34 8.85 -7.71
C ILE A 203 2.38 9.86 -6.54
N GLY A 204 2.45 11.16 -6.84
CA GLY A 204 2.46 12.21 -5.82
C GLY A 204 1.14 12.29 -5.04
N GLN A 205 0.00 12.20 -5.74
CA GLN A 205 -1.32 12.13 -5.12
C GLN A 205 -1.43 10.93 -4.19
N LYS A 206 -0.94 9.75 -4.62
CA LYS A 206 -0.87 8.58 -3.73
C LYS A 206 -0.09 8.89 -2.47
N LEU A 207 1.13 9.41 -2.58
CA LEU A 207 2.00 9.65 -1.42
C LEU A 207 1.45 10.69 -0.46
N ALA A 208 0.97 11.81 -1.01
CA ALA A 208 0.45 12.93 -0.23
C ALA A 208 -0.90 12.63 0.41
N ILE A 209 -1.72 11.80 -0.23
CA ILE A 209 -3.14 11.63 0.09
C ILE A 209 -3.44 10.17 0.38
N ASN A 210 -3.69 9.40 -0.67
CA ASN A 210 -3.83 7.95 -0.66
C ASN A 210 -3.98 7.43 -2.10
N GLU A 211 -3.81 6.12 -2.24
CA GLU A 211 -3.92 5.41 -3.51
C GLU A 211 -5.34 5.39 -4.07
N PHE A 212 -6.39 5.50 -3.25
CA PHE A 212 -7.77 5.53 -3.73
C PHE A 212 -8.05 6.78 -4.56
N VAL A 213 -7.64 7.96 -4.08
CA VAL A 213 -7.76 9.23 -4.82
C VAL A 213 -6.92 9.17 -6.10
N ALA A 214 -5.71 8.61 -6.04
CA ALA A 214 -4.88 8.43 -7.22
C ALA A 214 -5.56 7.52 -8.27
N TYR A 215 -6.15 6.39 -7.85
CA TYR A 215 -6.88 5.50 -8.76
C TYR A 215 -8.14 6.14 -9.33
N LEU A 216 -8.88 6.93 -8.54
CA LEU A 216 -10.02 7.70 -9.03
C LEU A 216 -9.61 8.64 -10.17
N ASN A 217 -8.48 9.35 -10.00
CA ASN A 217 -7.97 10.28 -11.01
C ASN A 217 -7.27 9.57 -12.18
N PHE A 218 -6.89 8.31 -12.02
CA PHE A 218 -6.37 7.47 -13.10
C PHE A 218 -7.49 6.84 -13.94
N SER A 219 -8.65 6.53 -13.33
CA SER A 219 -9.79 5.85 -13.96
C SER A 219 -10.23 6.42 -15.32
N PRO A 220 -10.32 7.76 -15.54
CA PRO A 220 -10.73 8.30 -16.82
C PRO A 220 -9.80 7.91 -17.99
N TYR A 221 -8.51 7.74 -17.71
CA TYR A 221 -7.50 7.34 -18.70
C TYR A 221 -7.59 5.86 -19.07
N LEU A 222 -8.22 5.04 -18.22
CA LEU A 222 -8.44 3.61 -18.45
C LEU A 222 -9.69 3.35 -19.29
N GLN A 223 -10.67 4.24 -19.22
CA GLN A 223 -11.96 4.10 -19.92
C GLN A 223 -11.90 4.55 -21.39
N THR A 224 -10.89 5.33 -21.76
CA THR A 224 -10.73 5.87 -23.12
C THR A 224 -9.57 5.16 -23.81
N SER A 225 -9.88 4.16 -24.64
CA SER A 225 -8.88 3.40 -25.40
C SER A 225 -7.95 4.31 -26.22
N GLY A 226 -6.65 4.03 -26.17
CA GLY A 226 -5.63 4.78 -26.91
C GLY A 226 -5.12 6.05 -26.24
N THR A 227 -5.58 6.39 -25.04
CA THR A 227 -5.09 7.57 -24.30
C THR A 227 -3.70 7.34 -23.71
N LEU A 228 -3.45 6.13 -23.21
CA LEU A 228 -2.17 5.71 -22.65
C LEU A 228 -1.78 4.36 -23.25
N ASP A 229 -0.48 4.15 -23.43
CA ASP A 229 0.04 2.84 -23.81
C ASP A 229 -0.12 1.82 -22.67
N VAL A 230 -0.23 0.54 -23.03
CA VAL A 230 -0.40 -0.59 -22.12
C VAL A 230 0.73 -0.65 -21.09
N LYS A 231 1.96 -0.35 -21.50
CA LYS A 231 3.13 -0.25 -20.62
C LYS A 231 2.94 0.83 -19.56
N THR A 232 2.53 2.04 -19.95
CA THR A 232 2.27 3.16 -19.02
C THR A 232 1.14 2.80 -18.04
N ILE A 233 0.07 2.18 -18.54
CA ILE A 233 -1.05 1.73 -17.70
C ILE A 233 -0.58 0.73 -16.64
N ALA A 234 0.27 -0.22 -17.03
CA ALA A 234 0.83 -1.20 -16.11
C ALA A 234 1.73 -0.55 -15.06
N ILE A 235 2.69 0.29 -15.47
CA ILE A 235 3.60 0.96 -14.55
C ILE A 235 2.82 1.78 -13.51
N ILE A 236 1.84 2.58 -13.94
CA ILE A 236 1.01 3.37 -13.02
C ILE A 236 0.22 2.45 -12.09
N SER A 237 -0.42 1.40 -12.61
CA SER A 237 -1.22 0.47 -11.80
C SER A 237 -0.37 -0.18 -10.69
N PHE A 238 0.82 -0.66 -11.00
CA PHE A 238 1.71 -1.25 -9.99
C PHE A 238 2.27 -0.20 -9.02
N ALA A 239 2.59 1.01 -9.50
CA ALA A 239 3.13 2.08 -8.66
C ALA A 239 2.11 2.57 -7.64
N LEU A 240 0.83 2.58 -8.02
CA LEU A 240 -0.27 2.95 -7.16
C LEU A 240 -0.71 1.84 -6.21
N CYS A 241 -0.48 0.56 -6.54
CA CYS A 241 -0.91 -0.60 -5.76
C CYS A 241 -0.13 -0.77 -4.44
N GLY A 242 -0.48 0.03 -3.42
CA GLY A 242 0.01 -0.11 -2.05
C GLY A 242 -0.51 1.03 -1.17
N PHE A 243 -0.71 0.77 0.12
CA PHE A 243 -1.14 1.76 1.11
C PHE A 243 -0.07 2.80 1.50
N ALA A 244 1.08 2.85 0.83
CA ALA A 244 2.18 3.74 1.14
C ALA A 244 1.82 5.22 0.90
N ASN A 245 1.39 5.92 1.96
CA ASN A 245 1.12 7.35 1.98
C ASN A 245 1.36 7.95 3.39
N PHE A 246 1.43 9.27 3.53
CA PHE A 246 1.65 9.93 4.83
C PHE A 246 0.52 9.65 5.84
N GLY A 247 -0.73 9.56 5.40
CA GLY A 247 -1.87 9.24 6.25
C GLY A 247 -1.77 7.83 6.86
N SER A 248 -1.25 6.87 6.10
CA SER A 248 -1.06 5.48 6.53
C SER A 248 -0.11 5.34 7.72
N ILE A 249 0.81 6.29 7.95
CA ILE A 249 1.61 6.31 9.18
C ILE A 249 0.69 6.43 10.39
N GLY A 250 -0.24 7.39 10.38
CA GLY A 250 -1.21 7.58 11.45
C GLY A 250 -2.13 6.37 11.62
N VAL A 251 -2.57 5.78 10.51
CA VAL A 251 -3.41 4.58 10.52
C VAL A 251 -2.70 3.38 11.13
N VAL A 252 -1.46 3.10 10.72
CA VAL A 252 -0.63 2.02 11.29
C VAL A 252 -0.38 2.28 12.77
N VAL A 253 0.05 3.48 13.15
CA VAL A 253 0.30 3.82 14.56
C VAL A 253 -0.97 3.60 15.38
N GLY A 254 -2.12 4.09 14.93
CA GLY A 254 -3.40 3.91 15.61
C GLY A 254 -3.80 2.44 15.75
N ALA A 255 -3.73 1.68 14.65
CA ALA A 255 -4.12 0.27 14.63
C ALA A 255 -3.22 -0.58 15.54
N PHE A 256 -1.90 -0.38 15.51
CA PHE A 256 -0.98 -1.07 16.40
C PHE A 256 -1.12 -0.63 17.86
N SER A 257 -1.37 0.67 18.11
CA SER A 257 -1.58 1.20 19.47
C SER A 257 -2.80 0.60 20.15
N ALA A 258 -3.85 0.29 19.39
CA ALA A 258 -5.05 -0.37 19.93
C ALA A 258 -4.77 -1.79 20.46
N ILE A 259 -3.71 -2.44 19.97
CA ILE A 259 -3.36 -3.82 20.33
C ILE A 259 -2.18 -3.87 21.32
N SER A 260 -1.14 -3.07 21.11
CA SER A 260 0.02 -2.97 22.01
C SER A 260 0.40 -1.50 22.23
N PRO A 261 -0.27 -0.81 23.16
CA PRO A 261 -0.02 0.61 23.43
C PRO A 261 1.45 0.92 23.77
N LYS A 262 2.14 -0.02 24.45
CA LYS A 262 3.56 0.12 24.82
C LYS A 262 4.51 0.19 23.62
N ARG A 263 4.12 -0.36 22.47
CA ARG A 263 4.91 -0.35 21.22
C ARG A 263 4.63 0.89 20.36
N ALA A 264 3.58 1.65 20.66
CA ALA A 264 3.16 2.81 19.87
C ALA A 264 4.28 3.83 19.60
N PRO A 265 5.13 4.21 20.59
CA PRO A 265 6.21 5.16 20.35
C PRO A 265 7.26 4.64 19.36
N GLU A 266 7.61 3.36 19.45
CA GLU A 266 8.55 2.71 18.53
C GLU A 266 7.98 2.73 17.10
N ILE A 267 6.72 2.39 16.93
CA ILE A 267 6.04 2.32 15.63
C ILE A 267 5.95 3.71 14.99
N ALA A 268 5.63 4.74 15.78
CA ALA A 268 5.61 6.12 15.31
C ALA A 268 6.99 6.57 14.80
N GLN A 269 8.08 6.22 15.51
CA GLN A 269 9.44 6.53 15.08
C GLN A 269 9.84 5.82 13.78
N LEU A 270 9.27 4.64 13.53
CA LEU A 270 9.53 3.85 12.31
C LEU A 270 8.72 4.33 11.09
N GLY A 271 7.64 5.10 11.29
CA GLY A 271 6.64 5.42 10.28
C GLY A 271 7.20 5.99 8.97
N LEU A 272 8.06 7.01 9.02
CA LEU A 272 8.62 7.62 7.81
C LEU A 272 9.56 6.67 7.05
N ARG A 273 10.35 5.88 7.78
CA ARG A 273 11.24 4.86 7.16
C ARG A 273 10.41 3.73 6.54
N ALA A 274 9.31 3.34 7.18
CA ALA A 274 8.43 2.30 6.68
C ALA A 274 7.66 2.77 5.44
N LEU A 275 7.20 4.03 5.44
CA LEU A 275 6.62 4.67 4.26
C LEU A 275 7.60 4.63 3.08
N ALA A 276 8.85 5.06 3.29
CA ALA A 276 9.87 5.04 2.25
C ALA A 276 10.11 3.61 1.71
N ALA A 277 10.24 2.61 2.59
CA ALA A 277 10.40 1.21 2.17
C ALA A 277 9.21 0.71 1.33
N ALA A 278 7.99 1.01 1.77
CA ALA A 278 6.78 0.58 1.10
C ALA A 278 6.60 1.26 -0.27
N THR A 279 6.88 2.56 -0.36
CA THR A 279 6.89 3.29 -1.63
C THR A 279 7.89 2.67 -2.60
N LEU A 280 9.13 2.44 -2.16
CA LEU A 280 10.15 1.82 -3.00
C LEU A 280 9.76 0.41 -3.46
N SER A 281 9.06 -0.37 -2.63
CA SER A 281 8.49 -1.67 -3.01
C SER A 281 7.51 -1.54 -4.18
N ASN A 282 6.60 -0.56 -4.13
CA ASN A 282 5.64 -0.33 -5.21
C ASN A 282 6.33 0.16 -6.50
N LEU A 283 7.27 1.09 -6.39
CA LEU A 283 8.01 1.62 -7.54
C LEU A 283 8.90 0.54 -8.19
N MET A 284 9.53 -0.33 -7.40
CA MET A 284 10.28 -1.48 -7.90
C MET A 284 9.36 -2.45 -8.63
N SER A 285 8.20 -2.78 -8.05
CA SER A 285 7.22 -3.67 -8.69
C SER A 285 6.73 -3.10 -10.03
N ALA A 286 6.50 -1.79 -10.07
CA ALA A 286 6.13 -1.07 -11.29
C ALA A 286 7.23 -1.04 -12.34
N THR A 287 8.50 -0.87 -11.93
CA THR A 287 9.65 -0.93 -12.84
C THR A 287 9.78 -2.34 -13.45
N ILE A 288 9.60 -3.38 -12.65
CA ILE A 288 9.60 -4.78 -13.12
C ILE A 288 8.45 -5.01 -14.11
N ALA A 289 7.24 -4.52 -13.80
CA ALA A 289 6.10 -4.63 -14.70
C ALA A 289 6.35 -3.91 -16.04
N GLY A 290 6.85 -2.67 -15.98
CA GLY A 290 7.23 -1.91 -17.17
C GLY A 290 8.27 -2.60 -18.02
N PHE A 291 9.27 -3.23 -17.39
CA PHE A 291 10.29 -4.02 -18.08
C PHE A 291 9.69 -5.21 -18.84
N PHE A 292 8.91 -6.08 -18.17
CA PHE A 292 8.38 -7.29 -18.81
C PHE A 292 7.28 -7.02 -19.82
N ILE A 293 6.44 -6.01 -19.59
CA ILE A 293 5.36 -5.63 -20.52
C ILE A 293 5.92 -4.86 -21.71
N GLY A 294 6.97 -4.06 -21.53
CA GLY A 294 7.64 -3.38 -22.65
C GLY A 294 8.44 -4.31 -23.57
N LEU A 295 8.66 -5.57 -23.18
CA LEU A 295 9.29 -6.61 -24.02
C LEU A 295 8.27 -7.41 -24.84
N ALA A 296 6.99 -7.34 -24.50
CA ALA A 296 5.90 -8.10 -25.12
C ALA A 296 5.35 -7.37 -26.35
#